data_AF-A0A5C1QR39-F1
#
_entry.id   AF-A0A5C1QR39-F1
#
_cell.length_a   1.000
_cell.length_b   1.000
_cell.length_c   1.000
_cell.angle_alpha   90.00
_cell.angle_beta   90.00
_cell.angle_gamma   90.00
#
_symmetry.space_group_name_H-M   'P 1'
#
loop_
_entity.id
_entity.type
_entity.pdbx_description
1 polymer ?
#
loop_
_entity_poly.entity_id
_entity_poly.type
_entity_poly.pdbx_seq_one_letter_code
_entity_poly.pdbx_strand_id
1 'polypeptide(L)'
;MLPGSIVTSGLQAFILVNKFCDHLPFYRQEKRFERIGAHISRQDMSNWTNKVYDFLQFLMDIFKEKIKEGPVIQMDETTVQVMGEENRPDTSKSYMWLARGGPPESPLVIYEYHETRSSQHAKAFLEGFSGYLQTDGYQAYETALDGNDDIVHVGCMAHARRKFVEDAKASKGWKCPDRG
;
A
#
# COMPACT_ATOMS: atom_id res chain seq x y z
N MET A 1 19.71 -9.03 16.32
CA MET A 1 20.35 -7.89 15.63
C MET A 1 21.45 -8.43 14.73
N LEU A 2 21.75 -7.72 13.63
CA LEU A 2 22.64 -8.22 12.57
C LEU A 2 24.06 -8.46 13.11
N PRO A 3 24.56 -9.71 13.09
CA PRO A 3 25.89 -10.04 13.59
C PRO A 3 26.97 -9.22 12.85
N GLY A 4 27.89 -8.61 13.61
CA GLY A 4 29.01 -7.84 13.05
C GLY A 4 28.67 -6.43 12.55
N SER A 5 27.44 -5.93 12.78
CA SER A 5 27.05 -4.55 12.44
C SER A 5 26.96 -3.66 13.69
N ILE A 6 27.18 -2.36 13.51
CA ILE A 6 26.99 -1.34 14.56
C ILE A 6 25.52 -1.08 14.89
N VAL A 7 24.59 -1.61 14.09
CA VAL A 7 23.17 -1.29 14.22
C VAL A 7 22.55 -1.96 15.45
N THR A 8 22.05 -1.13 16.36
CA THR A 8 21.26 -1.58 17.51
C THR A 8 19.77 -1.64 17.16
N SER A 9 18.94 -2.34 17.94
CA SER A 9 17.48 -2.36 17.76
C SER A 9 16.88 -0.96 17.88
N GLY A 10 17.36 -0.16 18.83
CA GLY A 10 16.94 1.22 19.01
C GLY A 10 17.32 2.11 17.82
N LEU A 11 18.55 1.97 17.32
CA LEU A 11 18.99 2.71 16.13
C LEU A 11 18.18 2.31 14.90
N GLN A 12 17.94 1.01 14.69
CA GLN A 12 17.14 0.54 13.56
C GLN A 12 15.69 1.02 13.65
N ALA A 13 15.06 0.95 14.82
CA ALA A 13 13.72 1.46 15.02
C ALA A 13 13.65 2.97 14.71
N PHE A 14 14.63 3.74 15.18
CA PHE A 14 14.73 5.17 14.89
C PHE A 14 14.83 5.45 13.39
N ILE A 15 15.69 4.72 12.66
CA ILE A 15 15.85 4.86 11.20
C ILE A 15 14.53 4.56 10.47
N LEU A 16 13.84 3.48 10.85
CA LEU A 16 12.59 3.05 10.23
C LEU A 16 11.44 4.04 10.49
N VAL A 17 11.29 4.52 11.74
CA VAL A 17 10.27 5.54 12.08
C VAL A 17 10.53 6.81 11.28
N ASN A 18 11.77 7.30 11.25
CA ASN A 18 12.10 8.48 10.46
C ASN A 18 11.80 8.26 8.97
N LYS A 19 12.09 7.07 8.43
CA LYS A 19 11.89 6.77 7.00
C LYS A 19 10.42 6.66 6.61
N PHE A 20 9.64 5.89 7.37
CA PHE A 20 8.31 5.46 6.97
C PHE A 20 7.18 6.22 7.65
N CYS A 21 7.36 6.66 8.91
CA CYS A 21 6.36 7.47 9.62
C CYS A 21 6.58 8.97 9.38
N ASP A 22 7.83 9.44 9.44
CA ASP A 22 8.15 10.87 9.31
C ASP A 22 8.55 11.30 7.89
N HIS A 23 8.51 10.36 6.93
CA HIS A 23 8.85 10.59 5.53
C HIS A 23 10.24 11.22 5.31
N LEU A 24 11.21 10.89 6.15
CA LEU A 24 12.58 11.38 6.06
C LEU A 24 13.45 10.42 5.24
N PRO A 25 13.81 10.76 3.98
CA PRO A 25 14.59 9.87 3.12
C PRO A 25 16.01 9.66 3.68
N PHE A 26 16.60 8.50 3.39
CA PHE A 26 17.91 8.10 3.93
C PHE A 26 19.02 9.12 3.68
N TYR A 27 19.04 9.83 2.55
CA TYR A 27 20.06 10.86 2.30
C TYR A 27 19.99 12.04 3.30
N ARG A 28 18.80 12.34 3.83
CA ARG A 28 18.64 13.37 4.87
C ARG A 28 18.99 12.82 6.24
N GLN A 29 18.73 11.54 6.49
CA GLN A 29 19.14 10.87 7.72
C GLN A 29 20.67 10.77 7.79
N GLU A 30 21.34 10.39 6.70
CA GLU A 30 22.80 10.34 6.57
C GLU A 30 23.42 11.70 6.97
N LYS A 31 22.94 12.79 6.37
CA LYS A 31 23.37 14.16 6.73
C LYS A 31 23.09 14.53 8.19
N ARG A 32 22.07 13.95 8.83
CA ARG A 32 21.80 14.18 10.28
C ARG A 32 22.80 13.44 11.14
N PHE A 33 23.14 12.20 10.79
CA PHE A 33 24.16 11.43 11.49
C PHE A 33 25.56 12.07 11.34
N GLU A 34 25.90 12.55 10.14
CA GLU A 34 27.17 13.25 9.89
C GLU A 34 27.36 14.46 10.81
N ARG A 35 26.29 15.24 11.07
CA ARG A 35 26.35 16.42 11.95
C ARG A 35 26.70 16.10 13.40
N ILE A 36 26.43 14.88 13.84
CA ILE A 36 26.78 14.42 15.19
C ILE A 36 28.04 13.54 15.19
N GLY A 37 28.79 13.51 14.08
CA GLY A 37 30.01 12.72 13.94
C GLY A 37 29.78 11.22 13.72
N ALA A 38 28.54 10.80 13.42
CA ALA A 38 28.22 9.42 13.12
C ALA A 38 28.22 9.19 11.59
N HIS A 39 29.09 8.32 11.11
CA HIS A 39 29.17 7.97 9.69
C HIS A 39 28.31 6.74 9.41
N ILE A 40 27.03 6.98 9.09
CA ILE A 40 26.07 5.93 8.71
C ILE A 40 25.60 6.22 7.29
N SER A 41 26.00 5.37 6.34
CA SER A 41 25.70 5.62 4.94
C SER A 41 24.24 5.31 4.60
N ARG A 42 23.74 5.91 3.50
CA ARG A 42 22.48 5.51 2.87
C ARG A 42 22.41 4.01 2.57
N GLN A 43 23.52 3.44 2.12
CA GLN A 43 23.60 2.03 1.76
C GLN A 43 23.41 1.15 2.98
N ASP A 44 24.04 1.50 4.11
CA ASP A 44 23.91 0.76 5.36
C ASP A 44 22.47 0.76 5.86
N MET A 45 21.84 1.94 5.92
CA MET A 45 20.43 2.05 6.33
C MET A 45 19.49 1.27 5.42
N SER A 46 19.73 1.28 4.10
CA SER A 46 18.96 0.50 3.14
C SER A 46 19.15 -1.00 3.36
N ASN A 47 20.39 -1.46 3.53
CA ASN A 47 20.71 -2.87 3.76
C ASN A 47 20.09 -3.38 5.06
N TRP A 48 20.17 -2.60 6.14
CA TRP A 48 19.55 -2.97 7.42
C TRP A 48 18.03 -3.01 7.33
N THR A 49 17.43 -2.06 6.60
CA THR A 49 15.98 -2.04 6.35
C THR A 49 15.53 -3.29 5.59
N ASN A 50 16.26 -3.69 4.54
CA ASN A 50 15.97 -4.91 3.79
C ASN A 50 16.05 -6.15 4.68
N LYS A 51 17.02 -6.21 5.60
CA LYS A 51 17.10 -7.32 6.56
C LYS A 51 15.91 -7.35 7.51
N VAL A 52 15.45 -6.19 7.99
CA VAL A 52 14.21 -6.14 8.80
C VAL A 52 13.01 -6.60 7.98
N TYR A 53 12.92 -6.20 6.71
CA TYR A 53 11.88 -6.67 5.80
C TYR A 53 11.89 -8.20 5.66
N ASP A 54 13.07 -8.82 5.45
CA ASP A 54 13.22 -10.29 5.39
C ASP A 54 12.59 -10.96 6.63
N PHE A 55 12.81 -10.41 7.83
CA PHE A 55 12.22 -10.93 9.07
C PHE A 55 10.71 -10.70 9.19
N LEU A 56 10.19 -9.61 8.62
CA LEU A 56 8.77 -9.26 8.68
C LEU A 56 7.92 -10.00 7.64
N GLN A 57 8.51 -10.67 6.65
CA GLN A 57 7.77 -11.42 5.63
C GLN A 57 6.77 -12.41 6.23
N PHE A 58 7.21 -13.21 7.21
CA PHE A 58 6.32 -14.16 7.87
C PHE A 58 5.11 -13.49 8.55
N LEU A 59 5.31 -12.30 9.13
CA LEU A 59 4.21 -11.55 9.73
C LEU A 59 3.25 -11.01 8.66
N MET A 60 3.78 -10.58 7.51
CA MET A 60 2.96 -10.15 6.37
C MET A 60 2.07 -11.30 5.88
N ASP A 61 2.59 -12.51 5.77
CA ASP A 61 1.81 -13.67 5.34
C ASP A 61 0.64 -13.96 6.31
N ILE A 62 0.89 -13.87 7.63
CA ILE A 62 -0.17 -14.00 8.64
C ILE A 62 -1.22 -12.90 8.47
N PHE A 63 -0.81 -11.66 8.23
CA PHE A 63 -1.75 -10.55 8.05
C PHE A 63 -2.62 -10.71 6.80
N LYS A 64 -2.06 -11.24 5.71
CA LYS A 64 -2.81 -11.54 4.48
C LYS A 64 -3.91 -12.58 4.68
N GLU A 65 -3.73 -13.51 5.60
CA GLU A 65 -4.79 -14.44 5.97
C GLU A 65 -5.78 -13.80 6.95
N LYS A 66 -5.28 -13.11 7.98
CA LYS A 66 -6.16 -12.45 8.97
C LYS A 66 -7.06 -11.37 8.41
N ILE A 67 -6.65 -10.66 7.37
CA ILE A 67 -7.48 -9.63 6.74
C ILE A 67 -8.76 -10.22 6.12
N LYS A 68 -8.76 -11.52 5.80
CA LYS A 68 -9.89 -12.26 5.21
C LYS A 68 -10.88 -12.76 6.27
N GLU A 69 -10.55 -12.71 7.55
CA GLU A 69 -11.44 -13.13 8.65
C GLU A 69 -12.58 -12.12 8.92
N GLY A 70 -12.50 -10.92 8.33
CA GLY A 70 -13.53 -9.89 8.45
C GLY A 70 -14.68 -10.06 7.47
N PRO A 71 -15.83 -9.39 7.69
CA PRO A 71 -16.97 -9.46 6.77
C PRO A 71 -16.79 -8.62 5.49
N VAL A 72 -15.84 -7.69 5.48
CA VAL A 72 -15.65 -6.72 4.40
C VAL A 72 -14.16 -6.52 4.12
N ILE A 73 -13.79 -6.54 2.85
CA ILE A 73 -12.51 -6.05 2.36
C ILE A 73 -12.77 -4.84 1.46
N GLN A 74 -12.05 -3.75 1.70
CA GLN A 74 -11.99 -2.59 0.81
C GLN A 74 -10.69 -2.67 0.03
N MET A 75 -10.75 -2.58 -1.30
CA MET A 75 -9.56 -2.55 -2.16
C MET A 75 -9.53 -1.31 -3.04
N ASP A 76 -8.31 -0.79 -3.23
CA ASP A 76 -7.99 0.31 -4.12
C ASP A 76 -6.56 0.14 -4.62
N GLU A 77 -6.18 0.84 -5.68
CA GLU A 77 -4.82 0.80 -6.21
C GLU A 77 -4.36 2.17 -6.65
N THR A 78 -3.13 2.52 -6.27
CA THR A 78 -2.52 3.80 -6.62
C THR A 78 -1.35 3.57 -7.55
N THR A 79 -1.29 4.34 -8.63
CA THR A 79 -0.16 4.32 -9.56
C THR A 79 1.09 4.88 -8.91
N VAL A 80 2.21 4.17 -9.06
CA VAL A 80 3.56 4.59 -8.67
C VAL A 80 4.52 4.43 -9.84
N GLN A 81 5.66 5.09 -9.77
CA GLN A 81 6.80 4.88 -10.68
C GLN A 81 7.97 4.39 -9.84
N VAL A 82 8.58 3.29 -10.27
CA VAL A 82 9.72 2.68 -9.59
C VAL A 82 10.93 2.75 -10.52
N MET A 83 12.03 3.25 -9.99
CA MET A 83 13.28 3.39 -10.74
C MET A 83 14.07 2.08 -10.70
N GLY A 84 14.67 1.70 -11.81
CA GLY A 84 15.55 0.53 -11.91
C GLY A 84 14.82 -0.80 -11.87
N GLU A 85 13.55 -0.84 -12.28
CA GLU A 85 12.82 -2.08 -12.48
C GLU A 85 13.48 -2.91 -13.59
N GLU A 86 13.64 -4.21 -13.36
CA GLU A 86 14.28 -5.10 -14.32
C GLU A 86 13.45 -5.17 -15.62
N ASN A 87 14.10 -4.98 -16.76
CA ASN A 87 13.45 -5.01 -18.09
C ASN A 87 12.31 -4.00 -18.29
N ARG A 88 12.22 -2.94 -17.46
CA ARG A 88 11.17 -1.91 -17.54
C ARG A 88 11.77 -0.51 -17.51
N PRO A 89 11.29 0.42 -18.36
CA PRO A 89 11.69 1.83 -18.27
C PRO A 89 11.24 2.46 -16.95
N ASP A 90 12.04 3.37 -16.40
CA ASP A 90 11.72 4.15 -15.17
C ASP A 90 10.41 4.96 -15.25
N THR A 91 9.91 5.22 -16.46
CA THR A 91 8.65 5.92 -16.71
C THR A 91 7.43 5.00 -16.64
N SER A 92 7.64 3.69 -16.51
CA SER A 92 6.58 2.68 -16.46
C SER A 92 5.69 2.88 -15.24
N LYS A 93 4.41 2.56 -15.41
CA LYS A 93 3.44 2.56 -14.31
C LYS A 93 3.48 1.22 -13.60
N SER A 94 3.71 1.29 -12.30
CA SER A 94 3.50 0.18 -11.37
C SER A 94 2.42 0.58 -10.37
N TYR A 95 1.98 -0.35 -9.53
CA TYR A 95 0.78 -0.19 -8.73
C TYR A 95 1.06 -0.64 -7.29
N MET A 96 0.66 0.21 -6.35
CA MET A 96 0.52 -0.18 -4.96
C MET A 96 -0.94 -0.52 -4.72
N TRP A 97 -1.21 -1.80 -4.53
CA TRP A 97 -2.52 -2.34 -4.18
C TRP A 97 -2.72 -2.21 -2.68
N LEU A 98 -3.81 -1.59 -2.27
CA LEU A 98 -4.20 -1.44 -0.89
C LEU A 98 -5.41 -2.32 -0.62
N ALA A 99 -5.32 -3.11 0.44
CA ALA A 99 -6.46 -3.81 1.02
C ALA A 99 -6.63 -3.37 2.47
N ARG A 100 -7.88 -3.09 2.86
CA ARG A 100 -8.28 -2.88 4.25
C ARG A 100 -9.38 -3.86 4.61
N GLY A 101 -9.23 -4.58 5.70
CA GLY A 101 -10.22 -5.58 6.14
C GLY A 101 -9.90 -6.09 7.54
N GLY A 102 -10.17 -7.37 7.77
CA GLY A 102 -10.00 -8.03 9.06
C GLY A 102 -11.20 -7.82 9.99
N PRO A 103 -11.16 -8.46 11.18
CA PRO A 103 -12.22 -8.32 12.17
C PRO A 103 -12.50 -6.85 12.50
N PRO A 104 -13.77 -6.42 12.69
CA PRO A 104 -14.11 -5.02 12.95
C PRO A 104 -13.36 -4.40 14.14
N GLU A 105 -13.08 -5.20 15.17
CA GLU A 105 -12.35 -4.79 16.37
C GLU A 105 -10.82 -4.69 16.17
N SER A 106 -10.29 -5.24 15.07
CA SER A 106 -8.87 -5.29 14.78
C SER A 106 -8.62 -5.17 13.27
N PRO A 107 -8.89 -4.00 12.67
CA PRO A 107 -8.73 -3.80 11.23
C PRO A 107 -7.25 -3.86 10.82
N LEU A 108 -7.01 -4.46 9.66
CA LEU A 108 -5.71 -4.55 9.03
C LEU A 108 -5.69 -3.73 7.74
N VAL A 109 -4.53 -3.17 7.42
CA VAL A 109 -4.25 -2.50 6.15
C VAL A 109 -2.99 -3.13 5.58
N ILE A 110 -3.10 -3.63 4.35
CA ILE A 110 -2.00 -4.27 3.62
C ILE A 110 -1.76 -3.49 2.34
N TYR A 111 -0.48 -3.26 2.06
CA TYR A 111 0.00 -2.68 0.82
C TYR A 111 0.83 -3.72 0.09
N GLU A 112 0.47 -4.00 -1.17
CA GLU A 112 1.22 -4.89 -2.05
C GLU A 112 1.66 -4.18 -3.31
N TYR A 113 2.95 -4.29 -3.60
CA TYR A 113 3.51 -3.78 -4.83
C TYR A 113 3.32 -4.79 -5.96
N HIS A 114 2.81 -4.32 -7.09
CA HIS A 114 2.75 -5.09 -8.33
C HIS A 114 3.09 -4.22 -9.54
N GLU A 115 3.81 -4.82 -10.48
CA GLU A 115 4.24 -4.20 -11.73
C GLU A 115 3.09 -3.86 -12.71
N THR A 116 1.93 -4.48 -12.53
CA THR A 116 0.79 -4.35 -13.43
C THR A 116 -0.51 -4.12 -12.65
N ARG A 117 -1.52 -3.58 -13.35
CA ARG A 117 -2.89 -3.39 -12.81
C ARG A 117 -3.80 -4.59 -13.14
N SER A 118 -3.22 -5.78 -13.23
CA SER A 118 -3.93 -7.00 -13.66
C SER A 118 -4.96 -7.42 -12.60
N SER A 119 -6.13 -7.87 -13.04
CA SER A 119 -7.16 -8.48 -12.17
C SER A 119 -6.64 -9.72 -11.44
N GLN A 120 -5.59 -10.38 -11.97
CA GLN A 120 -4.97 -11.55 -11.36
C GLN A 120 -4.43 -11.25 -9.95
N HIS A 121 -3.93 -10.04 -9.70
CA HIS A 121 -3.41 -9.66 -8.38
C HIS A 121 -4.54 -9.57 -7.35
N ALA A 122 -5.66 -8.94 -7.72
CA ALA A 122 -6.85 -8.91 -6.88
C ALA A 122 -7.43 -10.31 -6.66
N LYS A 123 -7.48 -11.14 -7.71
CA LYS A 123 -7.97 -12.52 -7.62
C LYS A 123 -7.13 -13.36 -6.66
N ALA A 124 -5.80 -13.30 -6.77
CA ALA A 124 -4.89 -14.03 -5.89
C ALA A 124 -5.00 -13.53 -4.44
N PHE A 125 -5.11 -12.22 -4.23
CA PHE A 125 -5.26 -11.65 -2.89
C PHE A 125 -6.57 -12.09 -2.21
N LEU A 126 -7.66 -12.18 -2.97
CA LEU A 126 -9.00 -12.53 -2.48
C LEU A 126 -9.26 -14.04 -2.40
N GLU A 127 -8.27 -14.88 -2.73
CA GLU A 127 -8.42 -16.32 -2.63
C GLU A 127 -8.76 -16.74 -1.19
N GLY A 128 -9.86 -17.51 -1.04
CA GLY A 128 -10.36 -17.97 0.25
C GLY A 128 -11.17 -16.94 1.04
N PHE A 129 -11.40 -15.74 0.51
CA PHE A 129 -12.27 -14.74 1.14
C PHE A 129 -13.74 -14.97 0.79
N SER A 130 -14.62 -14.78 1.77
CA SER A 130 -16.08 -14.71 1.58
C SER A 130 -16.64 -13.52 2.34
N GLY A 131 -17.52 -12.75 1.70
CA GLY A 131 -18.08 -11.53 2.26
C GLY A 131 -18.25 -10.42 1.24
N TYR A 132 -18.10 -9.17 1.66
CA TYR A 132 -18.28 -8.02 0.79
C TYR A 132 -16.95 -7.44 0.33
N LEU A 133 -16.77 -7.29 -0.98
CA LEU A 133 -15.64 -6.55 -1.53
C LEU A 133 -16.11 -5.14 -1.91
N GLN A 134 -15.56 -4.11 -1.31
CA GLN A 134 -15.82 -2.72 -1.70
C GLN A 134 -14.67 -2.14 -2.55
N THR A 135 -14.97 -1.66 -3.76
CA THR A 135 -13.96 -1.03 -4.62
C THR A 135 -14.47 0.24 -5.31
N ASP A 136 -13.62 0.93 -6.06
CA ASP A 136 -13.96 2.12 -6.84
C ASP A 136 -14.82 1.84 -8.10
N GLY A 137 -15.10 0.56 -8.38
CA GLY A 137 -15.84 0.13 -9.56
C GLY A 137 -14.98 -0.06 -10.81
N TYR A 138 -13.66 -0.23 -10.66
CA TYR A 138 -12.79 -0.64 -11.76
C TYR A 138 -13.13 -2.07 -12.22
N GLN A 139 -13.31 -2.25 -13.53
CA GLN A 139 -13.76 -3.50 -14.17
C GLN A 139 -12.85 -4.71 -13.87
N ALA A 140 -11.57 -4.49 -13.54
CA ALA A 140 -10.68 -5.61 -13.18
C ALA A 140 -11.15 -6.35 -11.92
N TYR A 141 -11.87 -5.70 -11.01
CA TYR A 141 -12.44 -6.37 -9.85
C TYR A 141 -13.59 -7.30 -10.23
N GLU A 142 -14.47 -6.88 -11.16
CA GLU A 142 -15.50 -7.77 -11.71
C GLU A 142 -14.86 -8.99 -12.39
N THR A 143 -13.79 -8.77 -13.16
CA THR A 143 -13.04 -9.86 -13.80
C THR A 143 -12.36 -10.78 -12.77
N ALA A 144 -11.86 -10.21 -11.66
CA ALA A 144 -11.22 -10.99 -10.59
C ALA A 144 -12.21 -11.90 -9.86
N LEU A 145 -13.47 -11.47 -9.77
CA LEU A 145 -14.55 -12.18 -9.10
C LEU A 145 -15.35 -13.11 -10.02
N ASP A 146 -15.04 -13.16 -11.32
CA ASP A 146 -15.75 -14.03 -12.25
C ASP A 146 -15.69 -15.50 -11.81
N GLY A 147 -16.87 -16.09 -11.60
CA GLY A 147 -17.06 -17.44 -11.06
C GLY A 147 -16.86 -17.60 -9.55
N ASN A 148 -16.77 -16.51 -8.78
CA ASN A 148 -16.69 -16.54 -7.31
C ASN A 148 -17.97 -15.95 -6.67
N ASP A 149 -18.92 -16.84 -6.35
CA ASP A 149 -20.20 -16.47 -5.73
C ASP A 149 -20.09 -16.19 -4.22
N ASP A 150 -18.95 -16.48 -3.59
CA ASP A 150 -18.73 -16.25 -2.15
C ASP A 150 -18.48 -14.77 -1.82
N ILE A 151 -18.23 -13.93 -2.83
CA ILE A 151 -17.91 -12.52 -2.68
C ILE A 151 -18.97 -11.65 -3.35
N VAL A 152 -19.60 -10.79 -2.57
CA VAL A 152 -20.54 -9.77 -3.07
C VAL A 152 -19.77 -8.46 -3.32
N HIS A 153 -19.67 -8.06 -4.59
CA HIS A 153 -19.04 -6.79 -4.97
C HIS A 153 -19.97 -5.60 -4.68
N VAL A 154 -19.45 -4.58 -4.00
CA VAL A 154 -20.16 -3.34 -3.69
C VAL A 154 -19.35 -2.11 -4.10
N GLY A 155 -20.02 -1.10 -4.63
CA GLY A 155 -19.39 0.14 -5.08
C GLY A 155 -19.06 1.11 -3.95
N CYS A 156 -17.96 1.85 -4.08
CA CYS A 156 -17.60 2.94 -3.18
C CYS A 156 -18.38 4.22 -3.50
N MET A 157 -19.23 4.66 -2.57
CA MET A 157 -20.05 5.89 -2.72
C MET A 157 -19.20 7.16 -2.82
N ALA A 158 -18.01 7.19 -2.23
CA ALA A 158 -17.09 8.31 -2.38
C ALA A 158 -16.60 8.47 -3.83
N HIS A 159 -16.32 7.35 -4.51
CA HIS A 159 -15.94 7.33 -5.93
C HIS A 159 -17.11 7.70 -6.83
N ALA A 160 -18.30 7.18 -6.56
CA ALA A 160 -19.52 7.58 -7.26
C ALA A 160 -19.76 9.10 -7.17
N ARG A 161 -19.70 9.67 -5.95
CA ARG A 161 -19.86 11.11 -5.72
C ARG A 161 -18.80 11.94 -6.45
N ARG A 162 -17.54 11.49 -6.48
CA ARG A 162 -16.45 12.23 -7.15
C ARG A 162 -16.77 12.46 -8.62
N LYS A 163 -17.23 11.42 -9.33
CA LYS A 163 -17.63 11.51 -10.74
C LYS A 163 -18.75 12.53 -10.95
N PHE A 164 -19.82 12.46 -10.15
CA PHE A 164 -20.91 13.46 -10.23
C PHE A 164 -20.43 14.89 -10.00
N VAL A 165 -19.51 15.11 -9.06
CA VAL A 165 -18.95 16.45 -8.80
C VAL A 165 -18.07 16.93 -9.96
N GLU A 166 -17.29 16.04 -10.57
CA GLU A 166 -16.47 16.35 -11.74
C GLU A 166 -17.33 16.73 -12.95
N ASP A 167 -18.37 15.95 -13.24
CA ASP A 167 -19.33 16.23 -14.31
C ASP A 167 -20.05 17.56 -14.08
N ALA A 168 -20.48 17.80 -12.84
CA ALA A 168 -21.17 19.02 -12.50
C ALA A 168 -20.24 20.24 -12.65
N LYS A 169 -18.97 20.16 -12.25
CA LYS A 169 -17.97 21.22 -12.50
C LYS A 169 -17.71 21.47 -13.99
N ALA A 170 -17.80 20.46 -14.84
CA ALA A 170 -17.64 20.60 -16.29
C ALA A 170 -18.87 21.24 -16.96
N SER A 171 -20.04 21.24 -16.30
CA SER A 171 -21.28 21.83 -16.80
C SER A 171 -21.33 23.35 -16.67
N LYS A 172 -21.98 24.05 -17.62
CA LYS A 172 -22.19 25.50 -17.55
C LYS A 172 -23.18 25.83 -16.43
N GLY A 173 -22.73 26.56 -15.40
CA GLY A 173 -23.59 27.06 -14.32
C GLY A 173 -23.31 26.49 -12.93
N TRP A 174 -22.30 25.62 -12.77
CA TRP A 174 -21.91 25.09 -11.47
C TRP A 174 -21.47 26.20 -10.50
N LYS A 175 -22.16 26.28 -9.36
CA LYS A 175 -21.72 27.03 -8.18
C LYS A 175 -21.33 26.01 -7.12
N CYS A 176 -20.15 26.19 -6.52
CA CYS A 176 -19.71 25.35 -5.41
C CYS A 176 -20.79 25.36 -4.32
N PRO A 177 -21.29 24.20 -3.86
CA PRO A 177 -22.18 24.17 -2.71
C PRO A 177 -21.43 24.72 -1.50
N ASP A 178 -22.08 25.58 -0.72
CA ASP A 178 -21.49 26.11 0.51
C ASP A 178 -21.11 24.94 1.42
N ARG A 179 -19.85 24.96 1.90
CA ARG A 179 -19.34 23.97 2.85
C ARG A 179 -19.98 24.26 4.21
N GLY A 180 -21.15 23.66 4.43
CA GLY A 180 -21.76 23.53 5.76
C GLY A 180 -20.99 22.56 6.64
#